data_AF-A0A7S3X3W2-F1
#
_entry.id   AF-A0A7S3X3W2-F1
#
_cell.length_a   1.000
_cell.length_b   1.000
_cell.length_c   1.000
_cell.angle_alpha   90.00
_cell.angle_beta   90.00
_cell.angle_gamma   90.00
#
_symmetry.space_group_name_H-M   'P 1'
#
loop_
_entity.id
_entity.type
_entity.pdbx_description
1 polymer ?
#
loop_
_entity_poly.entity_id
_entity_poly.type
_entity_poly.pdbx_seq_one_letter_code
_entity_poly.pdbx_strand_id
1 'polypeptide(L)'
;MGVGDEASMLHQKGGGLEDVYEAPWCEVPQIRSVKSNPGLGQAWPRRHTRLLKVLGGATAAAVLVGVAGPTVGAVRRSMEVRTHRRDRAAAATSSEPCSYADNDACPALQLLASPDVHEVATDTLIEAGRFFLGPEDAGFVHATVIAGFANITARLDQRSPEVLTKLAELQITEKQKDIALGSLRLIGSTRVQSIGREVAKAIRDSPSFDIDIVRRSIEERMGPHAALLGSLRSEMESLLHGWSQDDKWVMALDPEGIRVLQNFHGGEFISVSPQDMVNMPGVTDVPVTPTQLSYVLLGGVLEEGRALFHIVNFLSQEPQAELKVPMWATSMMDLTDLDPGLLSCEIDPKAQSKSIVHLTKVLFCPLKFGVLGLEALRATAPSGELAMAA
;
A
#
# COMPACT_ATOMS: atom_id res chain seq x y z
N MET A 1 -62.53 -42.84 10.42
CA MET A 1 -62.78 -41.46 9.97
C MET A 1 -61.61 -40.61 10.45
N GLY A 2 -60.66 -40.10 9.68
CA GLY A 2 -60.24 -40.23 8.29
C GLY A 2 -58.86 -39.55 8.30
N VAL A 3 -57.81 -40.30 7.99
CA VAL A 3 -56.43 -39.82 7.97
C VAL A 3 -56.20 -39.18 6.60
N GLY A 4 -55.84 -37.90 6.56
CA GLY A 4 -55.55 -37.16 5.35
C GLY A 4 -54.07 -37.27 4.99
N ASP A 5 -53.81 -37.91 3.84
CA ASP A 5 -52.54 -37.94 3.13
C ASP A 5 -52.22 -36.56 2.53
N GLU A 6 -51.06 -36.01 2.85
CA GLU A 6 -50.45 -34.90 2.10
C GLU A 6 -48.97 -35.22 1.83
N ALA A 7 -48.76 -36.13 0.89
CA ALA A 7 -47.46 -36.44 0.32
C ALA A 7 -47.60 -36.40 -1.21
N SER A 8 -47.23 -35.27 -1.83
CA SER A 8 -46.75 -35.16 -3.22
C SER A 8 -46.69 -33.69 -3.65
N MET A 9 -45.49 -33.08 -3.64
CA MET A 9 -45.08 -32.06 -4.62
C MET A 9 -43.66 -31.55 -4.29
N LEU A 10 -42.62 -32.32 -4.62
CA LEU A 10 -41.26 -31.79 -4.74
C LEU A 10 -40.51 -32.53 -5.87
N HIS A 11 -40.76 -32.11 -7.11
CA HIS A 11 -39.87 -32.38 -8.22
C HIS A 11 -39.85 -31.20 -9.20
N GLN A 12 -38.64 -30.90 -9.67
CA GLN A 12 -38.23 -29.97 -10.74
C GLN A 12 -38.16 -28.46 -10.41
N LYS A 13 -36.93 -27.95 -10.24
CA LYS A 13 -36.10 -27.47 -11.37
C LYS A 13 -34.70 -27.11 -10.86
N GLY A 14 -33.70 -27.91 -11.21
CA GLY A 14 -32.31 -27.47 -11.21
C GLY A 14 -32.10 -26.57 -12.43
N GLY A 15 -32.06 -25.26 -12.20
CA GLY A 15 -31.58 -24.28 -13.18
C GLY A 15 -30.09 -24.06 -12.92
N GLY A 16 -29.26 -24.38 -13.90
CA GLY A 16 -27.83 -24.14 -13.88
C GLY A 16 -27.53 -22.66 -13.67
N LEU A 17 -26.64 -22.39 -12.71
CA LEU A 17 -26.24 -21.07 -12.25
C LEU A 17 -24.85 -20.72 -12.83
N GLU A 18 -24.60 -21.08 -14.09
CA GLU A 18 -23.29 -20.91 -14.74
C GLU A 18 -23.24 -19.81 -15.82
N ASP A 19 -24.37 -19.18 -16.19
CA ASP A 19 -24.41 -18.24 -17.33
C ASP A 19 -24.89 -16.81 -16.99
N VAL A 20 -24.67 -16.33 -15.76
CA VAL A 20 -24.99 -14.94 -15.39
C VAL A 20 -23.81 -14.33 -14.67
N TYR A 21 -22.81 -13.80 -15.39
CA TYR A 21 -21.95 -12.65 -15.01
C TYR A 21 -20.93 -12.35 -16.13
N GLU A 22 -21.37 -12.19 -17.39
CA GLU A 22 -20.61 -11.32 -18.32
C GLU A 22 -20.98 -9.86 -18.01
N ALA A 23 -20.42 -9.35 -16.91
CA ALA A 23 -20.66 -7.99 -16.47
C ALA A 23 -19.76 -7.04 -17.29
N PRO A 24 -20.30 -6.03 -18.01
CA PRO A 24 -19.54 -5.12 -18.86
C PRO A 24 -18.64 -4.11 -18.09
N TRP A 25 -18.34 -4.36 -16.82
CA TRP A 25 -17.64 -3.43 -15.92
C TRP A 25 -16.12 -3.66 -15.83
N CYS A 26 -15.57 -4.59 -16.62
CA CYS A 26 -14.15 -4.95 -16.57
C CYS A 26 -13.20 -4.01 -17.34
N GLU A 27 -13.58 -2.77 -17.64
CA GLU A 27 -12.58 -1.74 -17.93
C GLU A 27 -12.07 -1.15 -16.62
N VAL A 28 -11.42 -1.99 -15.79
CA VAL A 28 -10.54 -1.47 -14.75
C VAL A 28 -9.51 -0.59 -15.46
N PRO A 29 -9.32 0.68 -15.06
CA PRO A 29 -8.41 1.57 -15.75
C PRO A 29 -7.04 0.91 -15.92
N GLN A 30 -6.73 0.49 -17.14
CA GLN A 30 -5.38 0.07 -17.49
C GLN A 30 -4.51 1.29 -17.24
N ILE A 31 -3.66 1.22 -16.21
CA ILE A 31 -2.74 2.31 -15.92
C ILE A 31 -1.82 2.44 -17.13
N ARG A 32 -2.05 3.47 -17.94
CA ARG A 32 -1.28 3.67 -19.16
C ARG A 32 0.19 3.83 -18.79
N SER A 33 1.07 3.07 -19.44
CA SER A 33 2.51 3.25 -19.23
C SER A 33 2.92 4.65 -19.70
N VAL A 34 3.27 5.51 -18.76
CA VAL A 34 3.82 6.82 -19.06
C VAL A 34 5.30 6.64 -19.38
N LYS A 35 5.74 7.19 -20.52
CA LYS A 35 7.16 7.25 -20.86
C LYS A 35 7.88 8.03 -19.75
N SER A 36 8.77 7.37 -19.02
CA SER A 36 9.63 7.98 -18.00
C SER A 36 10.33 9.21 -18.59
N ASN A 37 10.18 10.37 -17.96
CA ASN A 37 10.79 11.62 -18.39
C ASN A 37 12.14 11.78 -17.65
N PRO A 38 13.30 11.63 -18.31
CA PRO A 38 14.60 11.56 -17.64
C PRO A 38 15.13 12.91 -17.12
N GLY A 39 14.32 13.98 -17.13
CA GLY A 39 14.77 15.36 -16.88
C GLY A 39 14.51 15.94 -15.48
N LEU A 40 13.91 15.20 -14.54
CA LEU A 40 13.47 15.76 -13.25
C LEU A 40 14.49 15.65 -12.10
N GLY A 41 15.71 15.21 -12.39
CA GLY A 41 16.79 15.12 -11.42
C GLY A 41 17.83 16.23 -11.59
N GLN A 42 17.48 17.50 -11.36
CA GLN A 42 18.39 18.59 -10.92
C GLN A 42 17.74 19.97 -11.08
N ALA A 43 17.15 20.50 -10.02
CA ALA A 43 17.16 21.93 -9.68
C ALA A 43 16.30 22.17 -8.43
N TRP A 44 16.94 22.43 -7.28
CA TRP A 44 16.29 23.10 -6.16
C TRP A 44 17.06 24.37 -5.80
N PRO A 45 16.36 25.49 -5.52
CA PRO A 45 17.00 26.76 -5.23
C PRO A 45 17.39 26.85 -3.76
N ARG A 46 18.68 27.08 -3.49
CA ARG A 46 19.17 27.58 -2.20
C ARG A 46 18.63 28.99 -1.97
N ARG A 47 17.75 29.20 -0.98
CA ARG A 47 17.39 30.53 -0.50
C ARG A 47 18.17 30.91 0.77
N HIS A 48 19.05 31.90 0.56
CA HIS A 48 19.38 33.07 1.38
C HIS A 48 19.79 32.92 2.86
N THR A 49 21.11 33.04 3.07
CA THR A 49 21.68 33.92 4.09
C THR A 49 22.02 35.27 3.45
N ARG A 50 21.44 36.36 3.96
CA ARG A 50 21.85 37.73 3.65
C ARG A 50 22.92 38.16 4.64
N LEU A 51 24.07 38.62 4.15
CA LEU A 51 24.71 39.87 4.60
C LEU A 51 25.95 40.23 3.75
N LEU A 52 26.05 41.54 3.51
CA LEU A 52 27.16 42.37 3.03
C LEU A 52 27.44 42.49 1.52
N LYS A 53 27.15 43.71 1.05
CA LYS A 53 27.52 44.38 -0.20
C LYS A 53 29.04 44.57 -0.29
N VAL A 54 29.64 44.36 -1.47
CA VAL A 54 30.69 45.23 -2.04
C VAL A 54 30.59 45.20 -3.58
N LEU A 55 30.91 46.35 -4.17
CA LEU A 55 30.81 46.85 -5.54
C LEU A 55 31.56 46.09 -6.66
N GLY A 56 31.14 46.39 -7.90
CA GLY A 56 31.89 46.21 -9.15
C GLY A 56 31.19 45.21 -10.06
N GLY A 57 30.84 45.47 -11.32
CA GLY A 57 31.31 46.47 -12.26
C GLY A 57 31.31 45.81 -13.65
N ALA A 58 30.66 46.47 -14.60
CA ALA A 58 30.98 46.47 -16.02
C ALA A 58 30.87 45.20 -16.90
N THR A 59 30.18 45.45 -18.03
CA THR A 59 30.52 45.11 -19.42
C THR A 59 30.19 43.75 -20.02
N ALA A 60 29.43 43.89 -21.11
CA ALA A 60 29.06 42.90 -22.10
C ALA A 60 30.25 42.38 -22.91
N ALA A 61 30.17 41.11 -23.31
CA ALA A 61 30.84 40.61 -24.50
C ALA A 61 29.92 39.59 -25.19
N ALA A 62 29.56 39.91 -26.42
CA ALA A 62 28.85 39.03 -27.33
C ALA A 62 29.79 37.90 -27.80
N VAL A 63 29.31 36.66 -27.76
CA VAL A 63 29.98 35.53 -28.42
C VAL A 63 28.98 34.92 -29.40
N LEU A 64 29.29 35.07 -30.68
CA LEU A 64 28.70 34.33 -31.79
C LEU A 64 29.18 32.88 -31.72
N VAL A 65 28.27 31.92 -31.54
CA VAL A 65 28.56 30.50 -31.72
C VAL A 65 27.91 30.04 -33.02
N GLY A 66 28.77 29.60 -33.93
CA GLY A 66 28.41 29.02 -35.22
C GLY A 66 27.70 27.68 -35.08
N VAL A 67 26.75 27.48 -36.00
CA VAL A 67 26.01 26.25 -36.22
C VAL A 67 26.90 25.23 -36.92
N ALA A 68 27.11 24.07 -36.29
CA ALA A 68 27.59 22.86 -36.95
C ALA A 68 26.70 21.70 -36.50
N GLY A 69 25.87 21.19 -37.42
CA GLY A 69 24.97 20.07 -37.17
C GLY A 69 25.72 18.73 -37.14
N PRO A 70 25.25 17.74 -36.36
CA PRO A 70 25.76 16.39 -36.46
C PRO A 70 25.02 15.59 -37.53
N THR A 71 25.83 14.81 -38.21
CA THR A 71 25.52 13.84 -39.25
C THR A 71 24.67 12.67 -38.73
N VAL A 72 23.71 12.27 -39.57
CA VAL A 72 22.92 11.05 -39.42
C VAL A 72 23.85 9.84 -39.64
N GLY A 73 24.04 9.02 -38.61
CA GLY A 73 24.81 7.79 -38.70
C GLY A 73 24.51 6.81 -37.58
N ALA A 74 24.02 5.62 -37.97
CA ALA A 74 23.96 4.38 -37.19
C ALA A 74 22.85 4.23 -36.12
N VAL A 75 21.64 3.87 -36.57
CA VAL A 75 20.64 3.13 -35.76
C VAL A 75 20.37 1.79 -36.44
N ARG A 76 21.16 0.75 -36.14
CA ARG A 76 20.85 -0.64 -36.55
C ARG A 76 21.50 -1.73 -35.68
N ARG A 77 21.42 -1.62 -34.36
CA ARG A 77 21.75 -2.69 -33.38
C ARG A 77 20.86 -2.66 -32.12
N SER A 78 19.54 -2.67 -32.27
CA SER A 78 18.63 -2.64 -31.10
C SER A 78 17.38 -3.53 -31.25
N MET A 79 17.44 -4.54 -32.13
CA MET A 79 16.29 -5.42 -32.39
C MET A 79 16.43 -6.84 -31.82
N GLU A 80 17.64 -7.34 -31.58
CA GLU A 80 17.87 -8.70 -31.06
C GLU A 80 17.70 -8.85 -29.54
N VAL A 81 17.81 -7.77 -28.76
CA VAL A 81 17.59 -7.83 -27.30
C VAL A 81 16.09 -7.90 -26.95
N ARG A 82 15.18 -7.59 -27.88
CA ARG A 82 13.73 -7.57 -27.63
C ARG A 82 13.04 -8.93 -27.72
N THR A 83 13.57 -9.88 -28.48
CA THR A 83 12.93 -11.20 -28.66
C THR A 83 13.14 -12.10 -27.45
N HIS A 84 14.35 -12.16 -26.89
CA HIS A 84 14.64 -12.96 -25.69
C HIS A 84 13.88 -12.51 -24.42
N ARG A 85 13.49 -11.24 -24.31
CA ARG A 85 12.74 -10.73 -23.15
C ARG A 85 11.26 -11.15 -23.17
N ARG A 86 10.67 -11.34 -24.35
CA ARG A 86 9.27 -11.80 -24.49
C ARG A 86 9.12 -13.27 -24.10
N ASP A 87 10.08 -14.11 -24.45
CA ASP A 87 9.98 -15.55 -24.21
C ASP A 87 10.20 -15.93 -22.73
N ARG A 88 10.97 -15.14 -21.96
CA ARG A 88 11.11 -15.33 -20.50
C ARG A 88 9.89 -14.87 -19.70
N ALA A 89 9.23 -13.78 -20.10
CA ALA A 89 8.04 -13.28 -19.41
C ALA A 89 6.82 -14.19 -19.62
N ALA A 90 6.71 -14.84 -20.79
CA ALA A 90 5.64 -15.80 -21.08
C ALA A 90 5.81 -17.14 -20.34
N ALA A 91 7.03 -17.56 -20.02
CA ALA A 91 7.28 -18.78 -19.27
C ALA A 91 6.94 -18.65 -17.77
N ALA A 92 6.97 -17.43 -17.21
CA ALA A 92 6.69 -17.19 -15.79
C ALA A 92 5.20 -17.02 -15.45
N THR A 93 4.32 -16.93 -16.44
CA THR A 93 2.89 -16.55 -16.26
C THR A 93 1.90 -17.71 -16.42
N SER A 94 2.37 -18.95 -16.61
CA SER A 94 1.50 -20.13 -16.72
C SER A 94 1.74 -21.20 -15.65
N SER A 95 2.42 -20.86 -14.55
CA SER A 95 2.45 -21.77 -13.40
C SER A 95 1.04 -21.84 -12.82
N GLU A 96 0.46 -23.04 -12.79
CA GLU A 96 -0.75 -23.30 -12.02
C GLU A 96 -0.59 -22.73 -10.59
N PRO A 97 -1.67 -22.16 -10.00
CA PRO A 97 -1.62 -21.63 -8.65
C PRO A 97 -1.06 -22.69 -7.69
N CYS A 98 -0.09 -22.31 -6.86
CA CYS A 98 0.46 -23.22 -5.87
C CYS A 98 -0.62 -23.56 -4.82
N SER A 99 -0.83 -24.85 -4.59
CA SER A 99 -1.77 -25.38 -3.60
C SER A 99 -1.01 -25.83 -2.35
N TYR A 100 -1.41 -25.31 -1.19
CA TYR A 100 -0.88 -25.72 0.11
C TYR A 100 -1.36 -27.11 0.54
N ALA A 101 -2.37 -27.68 -0.13
CA ALA A 101 -2.76 -29.07 0.09
C ALA A 101 -1.73 -30.06 -0.48
N ASP A 102 -0.99 -29.64 -1.51
CA ASP A 102 -0.05 -30.48 -2.25
C ASP A 102 1.43 -30.13 -1.98
N ASN A 103 1.69 -28.97 -1.38
CA ASN A 103 3.04 -28.44 -1.14
C ASN A 103 3.16 -27.89 0.29
N ASP A 104 4.26 -28.21 0.99
CA ASP A 104 4.54 -27.69 2.34
C ASP A 104 4.77 -26.16 2.36
N ALA A 105 5.19 -25.60 1.22
CA ALA A 105 5.40 -24.17 1.03
C ALA A 105 5.18 -23.78 -0.44
N CYS A 106 4.82 -22.51 -0.64
CA CYS A 106 4.63 -21.90 -1.94
C CYS A 106 5.50 -20.65 -2.10
N PRO A 107 5.88 -20.28 -3.34
CA PRO A 107 6.55 -19.00 -3.60
C PRO A 107 5.77 -17.81 -3.04
N ALA A 108 6.44 -16.88 -2.36
CA ALA A 108 5.81 -15.69 -1.78
C ALA A 108 5.11 -14.84 -2.84
N LEU A 109 5.60 -14.85 -4.08
CA LEU A 109 4.97 -14.19 -5.22
C LEU A 109 3.51 -14.65 -5.43
N GLN A 110 3.19 -15.90 -5.14
CA GLN A 110 1.84 -16.46 -5.29
C GLN A 110 0.84 -15.81 -4.33
N LEU A 111 1.27 -15.18 -3.23
CA LEU A 111 0.38 -14.43 -2.34
C LEU A 111 -0.31 -13.27 -3.05
N LEU A 112 0.35 -12.62 -4.02
CA LEU A 112 -0.26 -11.52 -4.80
C LEU A 112 -1.38 -12.02 -5.73
N ALA A 113 -1.39 -13.31 -6.06
CA ALA A 113 -2.42 -13.95 -6.88
C ALA A 113 -3.38 -14.85 -6.05
N SER A 114 -3.22 -14.86 -4.72
CA SER A 114 -3.97 -15.74 -3.84
C SER A 114 -5.41 -15.25 -3.65
N PRO A 115 -6.43 -16.09 -3.90
CA PRO A 115 -7.83 -15.75 -3.61
C PRO A 115 -8.05 -15.34 -2.15
N ASP A 116 -7.41 -16.03 -1.19
CA ASP A 116 -7.53 -15.71 0.24
C ASP A 116 -7.04 -14.28 0.55
N VAL A 117 -5.96 -13.84 -0.11
CA VAL A 117 -5.41 -12.49 0.05
C VAL A 117 -6.37 -11.46 -0.55
N HIS A 118 -6.95 -11.76 -1.72
CA HIS A 118 -7.91 -10.87 -2.37
C HIS A 118 -9.20 -10.72 -1.57
N GLU A 119 -9.71 -11.80 -0.96
CA GLU A 119 -10.87 -11.77 -0.07
C GLU A 119 -10.58 -10.93 1.17
N VAL A 120 -9.45 -11.17 1.85
CA VAL A 120 -9.08 -10.39 3.05
C VAL A 120 -8.87 -8.92 2.74
N ALA A 121 -8.21 -8.59 1.64
CA ALA A 121 -8.03 -7.21 1.18
C ALA A 121 -9.39 -6.54 0.87
N THR A 122 -10.31 -7.28 0.24
CA THR A 122 -11.67 -6.80 -0.03
C THR A 122 -12.41 -6.46 1.26
N ASP A 123 -12.44 -7.37 2.23
CA ASP A 123 -13.09 -7.17 3.52
C ASP A 123 -12.49 -5.98 4.27
N THR A 124 -11.16 -5.87 4.24
CA THR A 124 -10.41 -4.80 4.91
C THR A 124 -10.71 -3.44 4.29
N LEU A 125 -10.82 -3.36 2.95
CA LEU A 125 -11.23 -2.14 2.25
C LEU A 125 -12.69 -1.77 2.53
N ILE A 126 -13.61 -2.73 2.53
CA ILE A 126 -15.01 -2.48 2.87
C ILE A 126 -15.12 -1.96 4.30
N GLU A 127 -14.41 -2.55 5.27
CA GLU A 127 -14.43 -2.10 6.66
C GLU A 127 -13.80 -0.69 6.81
N ALA A 128 -12.66 -0.44 6.16
CA ALA A 128 -12.03 0.88 6.16
C ALA A 128 -12.92 1.94 5.50
N GLY A 129 -13.67 1.55 4.47
CA GLY A 129 -14.59 2.39 3.72
C GLY A 129 -16.06 2.30 4.15
N ARG A 130 -16.38 1.67 5.29
CA ARG A 130 -17.76 1.28 5.72
C ARG A 130 -18.81 2.40 5.75
N PHE A 131 -18.36 3.64 5.64
CA PHE A 131 -19.20 4.83 5.61
C PHE A 131 -19.68 5.22 4.20
N PHE A 132 -19.04 4.67 3.15
CA PHE A 132 -19.38 4.93 1.76
C PHE A 132 -19.30 3.68 0.87
N LEU A 133 -18.78 2.56 1.39
CA LEU A 133 -18.85 1.23 0.78
C LEU A 133 -19.87 0.40 1.54
N GLY A 134 -20.83 -0.17 0.81
CA GLY A 134 -21.80 -1.13 1.33
C GLY A 134 -21.51 -2.57 0.89
N PRO A 135 -22.24 -3.56 1.43
CA PRO A 135 -22.16 -4.95 0.97
C PRO A 135 -22.41 -5.11 -0.54
N GLU A 136 -23.20 -4.22 -1.14
CA GLU A 136 -23.48 -4.19 -2.58
C GLU A 136 -22.25 -3.85 -3.44
N ASP A 137 -21.27 -3.16 -2.87
CA ASP A 137 -20.04 -2.78 -3.57
C ASP A 137 -19.00 -3.90 -3.56
N ALA A 138 -19.21 -4.96 -2.76
CA ALA A 138 -18.20 -5.99 -2.50
C ALA A 138 -17.66 -6.64 -3.78
N GLY A 139 -18.51 -6.91 -4.77
CA GLY A 139 -18.09 -7.45 -6.07
C GLY A 139 -17.18 -6.49 -6.85
N PHE A 140 -17.45 -5.19 -6.81
CA PHE A 140 -16.64 -4.16 -7.47
C PHE A 140 -15.30 -3.95 -6.74
N VAL A 141 -15.33 -3.95 -5.41
CA VAL A 141 -14.12 -3.88 -4.57
C VAL A 141 -13.23 -5.09 -4.86
N HIS A 142 -13.77 -6.31 -4.81
CA HIS A 142 -13.04 -7.54 -5.09
C HIS A 142 -12.39 -7.55 -6.48
N ALA A 143 -13.12 -7.16 -7.52
CA ALA A 143 -12.57 -7.04 -8.87
C ALA A 143 -11.42 -6.02 -8.94
N THR A 144 -11.55 -4.90 -8.22
CA THR A 144 -10.51 -3.86 -8.14
C THR A 144 -9.28 -4.35 -7.39
N VAL A 145 -9.46 -5.14 -6.32
CA VAL A 145 -8.38 -5.78 -5.56
C VAL A 145 -7.57 -6.72 -6.45
N ILE A 146 -8.23 -7.67 -7.12
CA ILE A 146 -7.58 -8.61 -8.06
C ILE A 146 -6.75 -7.84 -9.09
N ALA A 147 -7.36 -6.85 -9.74
CA ALA A 147 -6.71 -6.07 -10.77
C ALA A 147 -5.55 -5.22 -10.22
N GLY A 148 -5.68 -4.66 -9.02
CA GLY A 148 -4.65 -3.89 -8.35
C GLY A 148 -3.43 -4.73 -8.00
N PHE A 149 -3.61 -5.90 -7.41
CA PHE A 149 -2.50 -6.84 -7.12
C PHE A 149 -1.83 -7.35 -8.39
N ALA A 150 -2.60 -7.69 -9.44
CA ALA A 150 -2.03 -8.06 -10.74
C ALA A 150 -1.18 -6.91 -11.33
N ASN A 151 -1.60 -5.66 -11.14
CA ASN A 151 -0.85 -4.48 -11.59
C ASN A 151 0.45 -4.29 -10.82
N ILE A 152 0.45 -4.50 -9.49
CA ILE A 152 1.65 -4.48 -8.67
C ILE A 152 2.67 -5.49 -9.22
N THR A 153 2.24 -6.72 -9.48
CA THR A 153 3.09 -7.78 -10.07
C THR A 153 3.65 -7.37 -11.44
N ALA A 154 2.81 -6.86 -12.34
CA ALA A 154 3.25 -6.41 -13.67
C ALA A 154 4.27 -5.26 -13.59
N ARG A 155 4.10 -4.33 -12.63
CA ARG A 155 5.04 -3.23 -12.40
C ARG A 155 6.37 -3.71 -11.83
N LEU A 156 6.34 -4.67 -10.92
CA LEU A 156 7.54 -5.32 -10.40
C LEU A 156 8.34 -5.97 -11.54
N ASP A 157 7.68 -6.77 -12.39
CA ASP A 157 8.33 -7.38 -13.56
C ASP A 157 8.99 -6.33 -14.48
N GLN A 158 8.28 -5.22 -14.74
CA GLN A 158 8.77 -4.19 -15.65
C GLN A 158 10.00 -3.44 -15.11
N ARG A 159 10.00 -3.12 -13.82
CA ARG A 159 10.88 -2.08 -13.25
C ARG A 159 11.84 -2.58 -12.16
N SER A 160 11.55 -3.69 -11.49
CA SER A 160 12.46 -4.40 -10.57
C SER A 160 12.25 -5.91 -10.68
N PRO A 161 12.64 -6.51 -11.83
CA PRO A 161 12.55 -7.95 -12.01
C PRO A 161 13.39 -8.72 -10.98
N GLU A 162 14.42 -8.09 -10.38
CA GLU A 162 15.17 -8.69 -9.28
C GLU A 162 14.30 -8.94 -8.03
N VAL A 163 13.38 -8.03 -7.68
CA VAL A 163 12.47 -8.23 -6.53
C VAL A 163 11.45 -9.30 -6.85
N LEU A 164 10.92 -9.32 -8.08
CA LEU A 164 10.01 -10.38 -8.52
C LEU A 164 10.67 -11.76 -8.44
N THR A 165 11.92 -11.87 -8.88
CA THR A 165 12.70 -13.11 -8.81
C THR A 165 12.89 -13.55 -7.36
N LYS A 166 13.30 -12.64 -6.47
CA LYS A 166 13.41 -12.94 -5.03
C LYS A 166 12.10 -13.41 -4.43
N LEU A 167 10.97 -12.76 -4.74
CA LEU A 167 9.65 -13.19 -4.28
C LEU A 167 9.25 -14.59 -4.79
N ALA A 168 9.69 -14.96 -6.00
CA ALA A 168 9.46 -16.28 -6.56
C ALA A 168 10.35 -17.37 -5.90
N GLU A 169 11.51 -16.98 -5.36
CA GLU A 169 12.44 -17.88 -4.67
C GLU A 169 12.05 -18.07 -3.20
N LEU A 170 11.57 -17.01 -2.53
CA LEU A 170 11.14 -17.05 -1.13
C LEU A 170 9.96 -18.02 -0.94
N GLN A 171 10.13 -19.00 -0.06
CA GLN A 171 9.10 -19.99 0.26
C GLN A 171 8.31 -19.58 1.50
N ILE A 172 6.98 -19.61 1.40
CA ILE A 172 6.04 -19.29 2.46
C ILE A 172 5.21 -20.53 2.75
N THR A 173 5.27 -21.04 3.98
CA THR A 173 4.44 -22.15 4.49
C THR A 173 2.98 -21.71 4.69
N GLU A 174 2.05 -22.67 4.81
CA GLU A 174 0.64 -22.37 5.06
C GLU A 174 0.45 -21.55 6.34
N LYS A 175 1.17 -21.89 7.41
CA LYS A 175 1.14 -21.13 8.67
C LYS A 175 1.61 -19.68 8.49
N GLN A 176 2.65 -19.45 7.68
CA GLN A 176 3.12 -18.09 7.38
C GLN A 176 2.10 -17.33 6.52
N LYS A 177 1.43 -17.99 5.56
CA LYS A 177 0.29 -17.41 4.84
C LYS A 177 -0.80 -16.97 5.81
N ASP A 178 -1.20 -17.81 6.76
CA ASP A 178 -2.24 -17.49 7.73
C ASP A 178 -1.87 -16.31 8.62
N ILE A 179 -0.60 -16.19 9.02
CA ILE A 179 -0.08 -15.02 9.72
C ILE A 179 -0.18 -13.77 8.84
N ALA A 180 0.15 -13.86 7.54
CA ALA A 180 0.02 -12.75 6.62
C ALA A 180 -1.43 -12.29 6.45
N LEU A 181 -2.36 -13.24 6.28
CA LEU A 181 -3.80 -12.97 6.20
C LEU A 181 -4.33 -12.34 7.49
N GLY A 182 -3.94 -12.88 8.66
CA GLY A 182 -4.29 -12.30 9.96
C GLY A 182 -3.78 -10.87 10.10
N SER A 183 -2.55 -10.61 9.66
CA SER A 183 -1.93 -9.27 9.70
C SER A 183 -2.66 -8.25 8.83
N LEU A 184 -3.09 -8.64 7.63
CA LEU A 184 -3.88 -7.77 6.76
C LEU A 184 -5.23 -7.42 7.41
N ARG A 185 -5.95 -8.40 7.98
CA ARG A 185 -7.20 -8.13 8.73
C ARG A 185 -6.99 -7.13 9.88
N LEU A 186 -5.86 -7.21 10.56
CA LEU A 186 -5.53 -6.33 11.68
C LEU A 186 -5.31 -4.88 11.25
N ILE A 187 -4.82 -4.65 10.04
CA ILE A 187 -4.67 -3.30 9.49
C ILE A 187 -6.05 -2.64 9.29
N GLY A 188 -7.10 -3.42 9.03
CA GLY A 188 -8.50 -2.95 9.01
C GLY A 188 -9.09 -2.65 10.38
N SER A 189 -8.48 -3.12 11.48
CA SER A 189 -9.04 -2.98 12.82
C SER A 189 -8.93 -1.54 13.34
N THR A 190 -10.07 -0.92 13.64
CA THR A 190 -10.13 0.44 14.22
C THR A 190 -9.30 0.61 15.49
N ARG A 191 -9.15 -0.44 16.32
CA ARG A 191 -8.29 -0.42 17.52
C ARG A 191 -6.82 -0.27 17.14
N VAL A 192 -6.36 -1.04 16.15
CA VAL A 192 -4.99 -0.99 15.63
C VAL A 192 -4.73 0.34 14.92
N GLN A 193 -5.67 0.80 14.10
CA GLN A 193 -5.59 2.10 13.42
C GLN A 193 -5.51 3.27 14.42
N SER A 194 -6.23 3.21 15.55
CA SER A 194 -6.16 4.24 16.58
C SER A 194 -4.75 4.38 17.18
N ILE A 195 -4.05 3.27 17.35
CA ILE A 195 -2.66 3.23 17.83
C ILE A 195 -1.73 3.78 16.77
N GLY A 196 -1.85 3.33 15.52
CA GLY A 196 -0.97 3.82 14.47
C GLY A 196 -1.19 5.29 14.13
N ARG A 197 -2.36 5.85 14.44
CA ARG A 197 -2.60 7.30 14.42
C ARG A 197 -1.74 8.03 15.47
N GLU A 198 -1.56 7.47 16.66
CA GLU A 198 -0.65 8.04 17.67
C GLU A 198 0.81 7.94 17.23
N VAL A 199 1.21 6.85 16.56
CA VAL A 199 2.52 6.73 15.89
C VAL A 199 2.68 7.81 14.82
N ALA A 200 1.68 8.01 13.97
CA ALA A 200 1.70 9.04 12.93
C ALA A 200 1.83 10.46 13.52
N LYS A 201 1.13 10.74 14.63
CA LYS A 201 1.28 12.01 15.39
C LYS A 201 2.68 12.17 15.95
N ALA A 202 3.28 11.12 16.51
CA ALA A 202 4.66 11.17 17.00
C ALA A 202 5.66 11.50 15.89
N ILE A 203 5.49 10.89 14.70
CA ILE A 203 6.32 11.17 13.53
C ILE A 203 6.15 12.63 13.11
N ARG A 204 4.91 13.09 12.95
CA ARG A 204 4.57 14.47 12.55
C ARG A 204 5.13 15.51 13.54
N ASP A 205 4.96 15.26 14.84
CA ASP A 205 5.32 16.19 15.90
C ASP A 205 6.81 16.12 16.26
N SER A 206 7.56 15.18 15.67
CA SER A 206 9.01 15.07 15.85
C SER A 206 9.73 16.33 15.31
N PRO A 207 10.73 16.85 16.03
CA PRO A 207 11.43 18.09 15.65
C PRO A 207 12.42 17.91 14.49
N SER A 208 12.59 16.69 13.97
CA SER A 208 13.59 16.36 12.95
C SER A 208 13.12 15.24 12.03
N PHE A 209 13.65 15.22 10.80
CA PHE A 209 13.56 14.09 9.85
C PHE A 209 14.59 12.99 10.14
N ASP A 210 15.45 13.19 11.14
CA ASP A 210 16.44 12.20 11.57
C ASP A 210 15.76 10.96 12.16
N ILE A 211 16.13 9.78 11.64
CA ILE A 211 15.49 8.50 11.96
C ILE A 211 15.55 8.19 13.45
N ASP A 212 16.66 8.47 14.13
CA ASP A 212 16.82 8.14 15.54
C ASP A 212 16.00 9.09 16.43
N ILE A 213 15.87 10.36 16.04
CA ILE A 213 15.01 11.33 16.71
C ILE A 213 13.52 10.97 16.52
N VAL A 214 13.12 10.59 15.31
CA VAL A 214 11.75 10.14 15.02
C VAL A 214 11.42 8.87 15.81
N ARG A 215 12.32 7.88 15.82
CA ARG A 215 12.15 6.64 16.60
C ARG A 215 11.91 6.93 18.08
N ARG A 216 12.76 7.77 18.69
CA ARG A 216 12.60 8.15 20.10
C ARG A 216 11.26 8.84 20.35
N SER A 217 10.84 9.73 19.44
CA SER A 217 9.55 10.42 19.54
C SER A 217 8.37 9.44 19.51
N ILE A 218 8.43 8.43 18.65
CA ILE A 218 7.44 7.33 18.61
C ILE A 218 7.44 6.58 19.93
N GLU A 219 8.59 6.12 20.41
CA GLU A 219 8.71 5.33 21.65
C GLU A 219 8.19 6.09 22.87
N GLU A 220 8.55 7.37 23.01
CA GLU A 220 8.06 8.25 24.06
C GLU A 220 6.53 8.43 24.00
N ARG A 221 5.98 8.63 22.78
CA ARG A 221 4.52 8.74 22.57
C ARG A 221 3.79 7.44 22.90
N MET A 222 4.39 6.29 22.62
CA MET A 222 3.76 4.99 22.79
C MET A 222 3.84 4.46 24.23
N GLY A 223 4.76 4.96 25.05
CA GLY A 223 4.92 4.54 26.46
C GLY A 223 3.62 4.51 27.27
N PRO A 224 2.79 5.58 27.28
CA PRO A 224 1.49 5.60 27.97
C PRO A 224 0.48 4.54 27.48
N HIS A 225 0.65 4.02 26.26
CA HIS A 225 -0.22 3.01 25.66
C HIS A 225 0.27 1.57 25.86
N ALA A 226 1.35 1.34 26.60
CA ALA A 226 1.96 0.01 26.76
C ALA A 226 0.98 -1.05 27.26
N ALA A 227 0.09 -0.71 28.21
CA ALA A 227 -0.91 -1.66 28.72
C ALA A 227 -1.94 -2.06 27.66
N LEU A 228 -2.42 -1.09 26.86
CA LEU A 228 -3.34 -1.34 25.76
C LEU A 228 -2.67 -2.21 24.68
N LEU A 229 -1.42 -1.88 24.33
CA LEU A 229 -0.62 -2.65 23.37
C LEU A 229 -0.40 -4.08 23.84
N GLY A 230 -0.11 -4.27 25.14
CA GLY A 230 0.02 -5.60 25.75
C GLY A 230 -1.27 -6.43 25.67
N SER A 231 -2.43 -5.82 25.95
CA SER A 231 -3.74 -6.48 25.83
C SER A 231 -4.07 -6.86 24.39
N LEU A 232 -3.88 -5.93 23.44
CA LEU A 232 -4.11 -6.22 22.02
C LEU A 232 -3.18 -7.31 21.52
N ARG A 233 -1.93 -7.28 21.97
CA ARG A 233 -0.94 -8.29 21.61
C ARG A 233 -1.32 -9.68 22.12
N SER A 234 -1.80 -9.81 23.36
CA SER A 234 -2.19 -11.13 23.90
C SER A 234 -3.41 -11.71 23.19
N GLU A 235 -4.36 -10.86 22.77
CA GLU A 235 -5.47 -11.27 21.90
C GLU A 235 -4.98 -11.81 20.54
N MET A 236 -3.80 -11.38 20.12
CA MET A 236 -3.20 -11.66 18.81
C MET A 236 -1.96 -12.55 18.90
N GLU A 237 -1.74 -13.21 20.04
CA GLU A 237 -0.50 -13.92 20.33
C GLU A 237 -0.22 -15.02 19.29
N SER A 238 -1.25 -15.72 18.83
CA SER A 238 -1.12 -16.74 17.79
C SER A 238 -0.64 -16.19 16.45
N LEU A 239 -1.01 -14.95 16.12
CA LEU A 239 -0.61 -14.26 14.88
C LEU A 239 0.78 -13.65 15.00
N LEU A 240 1.14 -13.17 16.19
CA LEU A 240 2.42 -12.50 16.47
C LEU A 240 3.52 -13.48 16.92
N HIS A 241 3.20 -14.77 17.08
CA HIS A 241 4.17 -15.78 17.43
C HIS A 241 5.17 -16.00 16.29
N GLY A 242 6.47 -15.90 16.59
CA GLY A 242 7.54 -15.97 15.58
C GLY A 242 7.89 -14.62 14.95
N TRP A 243 7.31 -13.53 15.44
CA TRP A 243 7.68 -12.21 14.99
C TRP A 243 9.04 -11.79 15.57
N SER A 244 10.08 -11.68 14.73
CA SER A 244 11.39 -11.13 15.12
C SER A 244 11.26 -9.70 15.65
N GLN A 245 12.08 -9.38 16.65
CA GLN A 245 12.17 -8.04 17.24
C GLN A 245 13.23 -7.16 16.60
N ASP A 246 14.04 -7.74 15.71
CA ASP A 246 15.04 -7.02 14.97
C ASP A 246 14.33 -6.07 14.00
N ASP A 247 14.80 -4.84 13.94
CA ASP A 247 14.23 -3.73 13.18
C ASP A 247 12.77 -3.40 13.55
N LYS A 248 12.62 -2.81 14.74
CA LYS A 248 11.38 -2.14 15.14
C LYS A 248 11.17 -0.93 14.23
N TRP A 249 9.93 -0.72 13.78
CA TRP A 249 9.49 0.48 13.04
C TRP A 249 10.01 0.61 11.59
N VAL A 250 10.24 -0.49 10.87
CA VAL A 250 10.71 -0.46 9.47
C VAL A 250 9.82 0.42 8.58
N MET A 251 8.50 0.33 8.69
CA MET A 251 7.57 1.08 7.85
C MET A 251 7.39 2.52 8.34
N ALA A 252 7.34 2.73 9.65
CA ALA A 252 7.19 4.03 10.29
C ALA A 252 8.44 4.91 10.11
N LEU A 253 9.63 4.31 10.10
CA LEU A 253 10.91 4.98 9.91
C LEU A 253 11.39 5.00 8.45
N ASP A 254 10.56 4.50 7.53
CA ASP A 254 10.81 4.64 6.11
C ASP A 254 10.90 6.13 5.73
N PRO A 255 11.93 6.57 4.99
CA PRO A 255 12.12 7.99 4.66
C PRO A 255 10.93 8.64 3.94
N GLU A 256 10.18 7.90 3.11
CA GLU A 256 8.96 8.41 2.48
C GLU A 256 7.83 8.51 3.50
N GLY A 257 7.66 7.50 4.36
CA GLY A 257 6.73 7.52 5.49
C GLY A 257 6.91 8.76 6.36
N ILE A 258 8.14 9.01 6.82
CA ILE A 258 8.51 10.20 7.59
C ILE A 258 8.18 11.47 6.80
N ARG A 259 8.63 11.56 5.54
CA ARG A 259 8.40 12.75 4.70
C ARG A 259 6.91 13.06 4.53
N VAL A 260 6.10 12.05 4.26
CA VAL A 260 4.65 12.18 4.04
C VAL A 260 3.94 12.63 5.32
N LEU A 261 4.40 12.16 6.49
CA LEU A 261 3.81 12.50 7.78
C LEU A 261 4.32 13.84 8.36
N GLN A 262 5.54 14.26 8.04
CA GLN A 262 6.18 15.48 8.57
C GLN A 262 6.08 16.72 7.68
N ASN A 263 5.90 16.60 6.35
CA ASN A 263 5.84 17.75 5.42
C ASN A 263 4.53 18.55 5.52
N PHE A 264 4.18 18.92 6.74
CA PHE A 264 2.86 19.34 7.18
C PHE A 264 2.73 20.87 7.26
N HIS A 265 1.50 21.38 7.04
CA HIS A 265 1.20 22.82 6.99
C HIS A 265 0.17 23.31 8.02
N GLY A 266 -0.25 22.48 8.99
CA GLY A 266 -0.98 22.93 10.19
C GLY A 266 -2.44 22.48 10.34
N GLY A 267 -2.92 21.47 9.61
CA GLY A 267 -4.25 20.88 9.71
C GLY A 267 -4.40 19.83 10.82
N GLU A 268 -5.38 18.92 10.68
CA GLU A 268 -5.54 17.75 11.55
C GLU A 268 -5.53 16.46 10.73
N PHE A 269 -5.07 15.36 11.35
CA PHE A 269 -5.19 14.06 10.71
C PHE A 269 -6.66 13.66 10.62
N ILE A 270 -7.05 13.06 9.49
CA ILE A 270 -8.41 12.55 9.26
C ILE A 270 -8.80 11.54 10.34
N SER A 271 -9.59 11.97 11.31
CA SER A 271 -10.37 11.08 12.15
C SER A 271 -11.55 10.62 11.31
N VAL A 272 -11.62 9.33 11.01
CA VAL A 272 -12.78 8.75 10.33
C VAL A 272 -13.77 8.33 11.41
N SER A 273 -14.30 9.30 12.16
CA SER A 273 -15.47 9.06 12.96
C SER A 273 -16.72 9.20 12.09
N PRO A 274 -17.82 8.49 12.40
CA PRO A 274 -19.09 8.68 11.70
C PRO A 274 -19.51 10.16 11.66
N GLN A 275 -19.25 10.90 12.74
CA GLN A 275 -19.56 12.32 12.87
C GLN A 275 -18.69 13.18 11.95
N ASP A 276 -17.39 12.86 11.83
CA ASP A 276 -16.47 13.61 10.97
C ASP A 276 -16.86 13.46 9.49
N MET A 277 -17.34 12.28 9.09
CA MET A 277 -17.77 12.02 7.71
C MET A 277 -19.07 12.73 7.32
N VAL A 278 -20.05 12.77 8.22
CA VAL A 278 -21.30 13.52 7.99
C VAL A 278 -21.01 15.01 7.84
N ASN A 279 -20.01 15.53 8.54
CA ASN A 279 -19.64 16.93 8.51
C ASN A 279 -18.59 17.27 7.44
N MET A 280 -18.07 16.29 6.70
CA MET A 280 -17.02 16.53 5.70
C MET A 280 -17.64 17.10 4.41
N PRO A 281 -17.38 18.38 4.09
CA PRO A 281 -17.96 19.00 2.90
C PRO A 281 -17.54 18.25 1.64
N GLY A 282 -18.52 17.85 0.82
CA GLY A 282 -18.28 17.23 -0.49
C GLY A 282 -18.06 15.71 -0.49
N VAL A 283 -18.20 15.02 0.65
CA VAL A 283 -18.20 13.54 0.68
C VAL A 283 -19.60 12.97 0.43
N THR A 284 -20.64 13.52 1.06
CA THR A 284 -22.02 13.00 0.92
C THR A 284 -22.77 13.56 -0.28
N ASP A 285 -22.38 14.75 -0.76
CA ASP A 285 -23.18 15.52 -1.73
C ASP A 285 -22.71 15.37 -3.17
N VAL A 286 -21.56 14.73 -3.40
CA VAL A 286 -20.98 14.55 -4.73
C VAL A 286 -21.12 13.09 -5.14
N PRO A 287 -21.91 12.77 -6.17
CA PRO A 287 -21.99 11.42 -6.70
C PRO A 287 -20.59 10.94 -7.10
N VAL A 288 -20.12 9.88 -6.45
CA VAL A 288 -18.83 9.25 -6.78
C VAL A 288 -19.05 8.43 -8.05
N THR A 289 -18.33 8.75 -9.12
CA THR A 289 -18.40 7.92 -10.32
C THR A 289 -17.67 6.60 -10.10
N PRO A 290 -18.05 5.50 -10.79
CA PRO A 290 -17.33 4.23 -10.67
C PRO A 290 -15.83 4.35 -10.92
N THR A 291 -15.43 5.21 -11.86
CA THR A 291 -14.02 5.51 -12.12
C THR A 291 -13.33 6.17 -10.93
N GLN A 292 -13.96 7.16 -10.29
CA GLN A 292 -13.40 7.79 -9.09
C GLN A 292 -13.27 6.79 -7.95
N LEU A 293 -14.30 5.96 -7.76
CA LEU A 293 -14.27 4.90 -6.76
C LEU A 293 -13.12 3.92 -7.02
N SER A 294 -12.91 3.50 -8.27
CA SER A 294 -11.80 2.61 -8.63
C SER A 294 -10.42 3.19 -8.27
N TYR A 295 -10.22 4.50 -8.41
CA TYR A 295 -8.96 5.16 -8.01
C TYR A 295 -8.78 5.20 -6.50
N VAL A 296 -9.86 5.44 -5.76
CA VAL A 296 -9.86 5.42 -4.29
C VAL A 296 -9.51 4.03 -3.78
N LEU A 297 -10.21 3.00 -4.30
CA LEU A 297 -9.97 1.59 -3.98
C LEU A 297 -8.54 1.17 -4.33
N LEU A 298 -8.02 1.56 -5.50
CA LEU A 298 -6.66 1.27 -5.90
C LEU A 298 -5.62 1.86 -4.93
N GLY A 299 -5.89 3.04 -4.36
CA GLY A 299 -5.04 3.61 -3.31
C GLY A 299 -4.99 2.73 -2.05
N GLY A 300 -6.11 2.16 -1.65
CA GLY A 300 -6.17 1.20 -0.55
C GLY A 300 -5.45 -0.12 -0.86
N VAL A 301 -5.66 -0.68 -2.05
CA VAL A 301 -4.96 -1.90 -2.51
C VAL A 301 -3.44 -1.73 -2.50
N LEU A 302 -2.94 -0.54 -2.88
CA LEU A 302 -1.51 -0.27 -2.87
C LEU A 302 -0.93 -0.23 -1.44
N GLU A 303 -1.67 0.30 -0.47
CA GLU A 303 -1.27 0.30 0.94
C GLU A 303 -1.26 -1.13 1.52
N GLU A 304 -2.27 -1.95 1.20
CA GLU A 304 -2.30 -3.36 1.60
C GLU A 304 -1.21 -4.18 0.92
N GLY A 305 -0.95 -3.93 -0.36
CA GLY A 305 0.16 -4.52 -1.09
C GLY A 305 1.50 -4.17 -0.46
N ARG A 306 1.71 -2.91 -0.06
CA ARG A 306 2.88 -2.48 0.71
C ARG A 306 3.01 -3.26 2.01
N ALA A 307 1.93 -3.32 2.79
CA ALA A 307 1.90 -4.05 4.04
C ALA A 307 2.26 -5.53 3.84
N LEU A 308 1.68 -6.17 2.82
CA LEU A 308 1.94 -7.57 2.49
C LEU A 308 3.42 -7.81 2.18
N PHE A 309 4.08 -6.95 1.41
CA PHE A 309 5.52 -7.10 1.16
C PHE A 309 6.36 -7.00 2.44
N HIS A 310 6.02 -6.07 3.34
CA HIS A 310 6.72 -5.96 4.62
C HIS A 310 6.47 -7.18 5.51
N ILE A 311 5.25 -7.73 5.50
CA ILE A 311 4.92 -8.97 6.21
C ILE A 311 5.69 -10.15 5.60
N VAL A 312 5.76 -10.29 4.28
CA VAL A 312 6.52 -11.34 3.60
C VAL A 312 8.02 -11.27 3.92
N ASN A 313 8.62 -10.09 3.76
CA ASN A 313 10.05 -9.86 4.07
C ASN A 313 10.36 -10.24 5.53
N PHE A 314 9.39 -10.03 6.40
CA PHE A 314 9.52 -10.37 7.79
C PHE A 314 9.38 -11.87 8.06
N LEU A 315 8.39 -12.52 7.43
CA LEU A 315 8.17 -13.96 7.56
C LEU A 315 9.30 -14.78 6.94
N SER A 316 10.06 -14.21 6.00
CA SER A 316 11.14 -14.94 5.32
C SER A 316 12.32 -15.31 6.22
N GLN A 317 12.49 -14.68 7.40
CA GLN A 317 13.52 -14.96 8.45
C GLN A 317 14.99 -15.22 8.00
N GLU A 318 15.31 -15.20 6.71
CA GLU A 318 16.65 -15.44 6.20
C GLU A 318 17.48 -14.16 6.30
N PRO A 319 18.54 -14.14 7.14
CA PRO A 319 19.37 -12.95 7.34
C PRO A 319 20.08 -12.44 6.07
N GLN A 320 20.11 -13.24 5.00
CA GLN A 320 20.80 -12.92 3.75
C GLN A 320 19.84 -12.54 2.60
N ALA A 321 18.53 -12.72 2.77
CA ALA A 321 17.53 -12.50 1.74
C ALA A 321 16.67 -11.26 2.01
N GLU A 322 17.28 -10.16 2.46
CA GLU A 322 16.57 -8.89 2.63
C GLU A 322 15.88 -8.50 1.31
N LEU A 323 14.54 -8.53 1.34
CA LEU A 323 13.71 -8.13 0.22
C LEU A 323 13.60 -6.61 0.23
N LYS A 324 14.56 -5.97 -0.44
CA LYS A 324 14.52 -4.53 -0.71
C LYS A 324 13.48 -4.24 -1.78
N VAL A 325 12.21 -4.23 -1.39
CA VAL A 325 11.12 -3.79 -2.27
C VAL A 325 11.29 -2.29 -2.50
N PRO A 326 11.54 -1.84 -3.74
CA PRO A 326 11.71 -0.42 -3.99
C PRO A 326 10.39 0.30 -3.74
N MET A 327 10.47 1.48 -3.12
CA MET A 327 9.29 2.27 -2.72
C MET A 327 8.28 2.49 -3.86
N TRP A 328 8.74 2.68 -5.10
CA TRP A 328 7.84 2.90 -6.24
C TRP A 328 6.95 1.71 -6.58
N ALA A 329 7.32 0.49 -6.16
CA ALA A 329 6.53 -0.71 -6.45
C ALA A 329 5.16 -0.68 -5.79
N THR A 330 5.06 0.02 -4.67
CA THR A 330 3.84 0.16 -3.86
C THR A 330 3.40 1.61 -3.70
N SER A 331 4.18 2.58 -4.18
CA SER A 331 3.83 3.99 -4.11
C SER A 331 2.84 4.38 -5.22
N MET A 332 1.82 5.16 -4.84
CA MET A 332 0.92 5.85 -5.80
C MET A 332 1.64 6.93 -6.61
N MET A 333 2.88 7.32 -6.30
CA MET A 333 3.55 8.42 -7.02
C MET A 333 3.72 8.15 -8.52
N ASP A 334 3.82 6.89 -8.94
CA ASP A 334 3.96 6.51 -10.35
C ASP A 334 2.63 6.40 -11.12
N LEU A 335 1.50 6.53 -10.43
CA LEU A 335 0.16 6.49 -11.02
C LEU A 335 -0.22 7.77 -11.79
N THR A 336 0.76 8.58 -12.20
CA THR A 336 0.70 9.85 -12.97
C THR A 336 0.42 11.08 -12.11
N ASP A 337 1.34 12.06 -12.08
CA ASP A 337 1.20 13.45 -11.58
C ASP A 337 0.30 13.66 -10.34
N LEU A 338 0.16 12.64 -9.49
CA LEU A 338 -0.71 12.69 -8.33
C LEU A 338 -0.08 13.65 -7.34
N ASP A 339 -0.88 14.64 -6.94
CA ASP A 339 -0.49 15.62 -5.93
C ASP A 339 0.06 14.87 -4.70
N PRO A 340 1.28 15.17 -4.21
CA PRO A 340 1.78 14.63 -2.94
C PRO A 340 0.78 14.78 -1.79
N GLY A 341 -0.13 15.76 -1.87
CA GLY A 341 -1.25 15.93 -0.95
C GLY A 341 -2.21 14.74 -0.87
N LEU A 342 -2.26 13.86 -1.87
CA LEU A 342 -3.06 12.62 -1.87
C LEU A 342 -2.51 11.55 -0.91
N LEU A 343 -1.20 11.55 -0.68
CA LEU A 343 -0.54 10.63 0.26
C LEU A 343 -0.61 11.14 1.71
N SER A 344 -0.90 12.44 1.89
CA SER A 344 -1.05 13.04 3.20
C SER A 344 -2.37 12.63 3.82
N CYS A 345 -2.33 12.22 5.09
CA CYS A 345 -3.52 11.92 5.88
C CYS A 345 -4.10 13.11 6.62
N GLU A 346 -3.66 14.31 6.25
CA GLU A 346 -4.20 15.58 6.72
C GLU A 346 -5.42 15.99 5.93
N ILE A 347 -6.41 16.56 6.62
CA ILE A 347 -7.45 17.36 5.99
C ILE A 347 -7.04 18.82 6.15
N ASP A 348 -6.78 19.51 5.03
CA ASP A 348 -6.70 20.96 5.06
C ASP A 348 -8.12 21.53 5.00
N PRO A 349 -8.64 22.15 6.08
CA PRO A 349 -9.99 22.69 6.10
C PRO A 349 -10.16 23.88 5.15
N LYS A 350 -9.06 24.49 4.69
CA LYS A 350 -9.06 25.62 3.75
C LYS A 350 -8.87 25.17 2.31
N ALA A 351 -8.34 23.97 2.10
CA ALA A 351 -8.31 23.39 0.77
C ALA A 351 -9.76 23.11 0.37
N GLN A 352 -10.29 23.92 -0.53
CA GLN A 352 -11.42 23.55 -1.38
C GLN A 352 -11.01 22.43 -2.35
N SER A 353 -10.19 21.48 -1.89
CA SER A 353 -9.66 20.40 -2.70
C SER A 353 -10.81 19.59 -3.25
N LYS A 354 -10.61 19.13 -4.48
CA LYS A 354 -11.54 18.30 -5.25
C LYS A 354 -11.98 17.12 -4.37
N SER A 355 -13.28 16.86 -4.32
CA SER A 355 -13.93 15.80 -3.51
C SER A 355 -13.20 14.45 -3.54
N ILE A 356 -12.61 14.11 -4.68
CA ILE A 356 -11.85 12.86 -4.87
C ILE A 356 -10.63 12.74 -3.94
N VAL A 357 -9.92 13.83 -3.65
CA VAL A 357 -8.73 13.80 -2.77
C VAL A 357 -9.14 13.43 -1.35
N HIS A 358 -10.24 14.02 -0.86
CA HIS A 358 -10.78 13.68 0.45
C HIS A 358 -11.26 12.23 0.48
N LEU A 359 -11.96 11.78 -0.56
CA LEU A 359 -12.44 10.41 -0.66
C LEU A 359 -11.29 9.39 -0.65
N THR A 360 -10.20 9.66 -1.38
CA THR A 360 -9.00 8.81 -1.34
C THR A 360 -8.44 8.72 0.08
N LYS A 361 -8.35 9.84 0.80
CA LYS A 361 -7.85 9.87 2.18
C LYS A 361 -8.73 9.10 3.16
N VAL A 362 -10.05 9.13 2.98
CA VAL A 362 -11.00 8.40 3.84
C VAL A 362 -10.71 6.90 3.80
N LEU A 363 -10.31 6.34 2.66
CA LEU A 363 -9.97 4.91 2.56
C LEU A 363 -8.50 4.61 2.88
N PHE A 364 -7.59 5.37 2.27
CA PHE A 364 -6.14 5.13 2.35
C PHE A 364 -5.60 5.33 3.78
N CYS A 365 -6.04 6.37 4.47
CA CYS A 365 -5.45 6.75 5.75
C CYS A 365 -5.74 5.80 6.90
N PRO A 366 -6.97 5.28 7.07
CA PRO A 366 -7.22 4.20 8.01
C PRO A 366 -6.26 3.02 7.80
N LEU A 367 -6.07 2.56 6.57
CA LEU A 367 -5.16 1.45 6.28
C LEU A 367 -3.71 1.80 6.63
N LYS A 368 -3.23 2.99 6.24
CA LYS A 368 -1.90 3.47 6.62
C LYS A 368 -1.70 3.52 8.13
N PHE A 369 -2.70 3.99 8.88
CA PHE A 369 -2.64 3.94 10.34
C PHE A 369 -2.70 2.51 10.86
N GLY A 370 -3.45 1.60 10.23
CA GLY A 370 -3.45 0.19 10.58
C GLY A 370 -2.06 -0.43 10.46
N VAL A 371 -1.34 -0.12 9.39
CA VAL A 371 0.05 -0.55 9.15
C VAL A 371 0.98 -0.06 10.26
N LEU A 372 0.92 1.24 10.61
CA LEU A 372 1.72 1.81 11.71
C LEU A 372 1.34 1.22 13.08
N GLY A 373 0.05 0.93 13.28
CA GLY A 373 -0.45 0.32 14.50
C GLY A 373 0.03 -1.12 14.66
N LEU A 374 0.07 -1.87 13.56
CA LEU A 374 0.63 -3.21 13.52
C LEU A 374 2.11 -3.17 13.93
N GLU A 375 2.91 -2.20 13.49
CA GLU A 375 4.29 -2.05 13.94
C GLU A 375 4.42 -1.74 15.43
N ALA A 376 3.53 -0.92 15.99
CA ALA A 376 3.53 -0.65 17.43
C ALA A 376 3.25 -1.92 18.25
N LEU A 377 2.34 -2.78 17.78
CA LEU A 377 2.07 -4.08 18.42
C LEU A 377 3.28 -5.01 18.36
N ARG A 378 4.08 -4.94 17.30
CA ARG A 378 5.36 -5.68 17.22
C ARG A 378 6.40 -5.13 18.19
N ALA A 379 6.58 -3.81 18.19
CA ALA A 379 7.66 -3.14 18.91
C ALA A 379 7.58 -3.36 20.44
N THR A 380 6.36 -3.60 20.95
CA THR A 380 6.06 -3.91 22.36
C THR A 380 6.27 -5.37 22.74
N ALA A 381 6.84 -6.20 21.87
CA ALA A 381 7.23 -7.55 22.22
C ALA A 381 8.17 -7.55 23.42
N PRO A 382 7.92 -8.34 24.47
CA PRO A 382 8.90 -8.52 25.53
C PRO A 382 10.15 -9.09 24.87
N SER A 383 11.25 -8.34 24.89
CA SER A 383 12.57 -8.84 24.52
C SER A 383 12.78 -10.14 25.27
N GLY A 384 12.99 -11.26 24.56
CA GLY A 384 13.09 -12.59 25.15
C GLY A 384 14.15 -12.70 26.27
N GLU A 385 14.99 -11.69 26.45
CA GLU A 385 15.94 -11.53 27.55
C GLU A 385 15.33 -11.30 28.94
N LEU A 386 14.09 -10.80 29.08
CA LEU A 386 13.51 -10.53 30.40
C LEU A 386 12.72 -11.70 31.00
N ALA A 387 12.46 -12.77 30.24
CA ALA A 387 11.70 -13.93 30.72
C ALA A 387 12.55 -15.00 31.45
N MET A 388 13.87 -14.81 31.56
CA MET A 388 14.75 -15.69 32.35
C MET A 388 15.22 -15.09 33.68
N ALA A 389 14.69 -13.92 34.07
CA ALA A 389 15.05 -13.22 35.30
C ALA A 389 13.90 -13.04 36.31
N ALA A 390 12.74 -13.68 36.07
CA ALA A 390 11.62 -13.79 37.00
C ALA A 390 11.27 -15.28 37.15
#